data_AF-F1YHD9-F1
#
_entry.id   AF-F1YHD9-F1
#
_cell.length_a   1.000
_cell.length_b   1.000
_cell.length_c   1.000
_cell.angle_alpha   90.00
_cell.angle_beta   90.00
_cell.angle_gamma   90.00
#
_symmetry.space_group_name_H-M   'P 1'
#
loop_
_entity.id
_entity.type
_entity.pdbx_description
1 polymer ?
#
loop_
_entity_poly.entity_id
_entity_poly.type
_entity_poly.pdbx_seq_one_letter_code
_entity_poly.pdbx_strand_id
1 'polypeptide(L)'
;MNVNAKRAAIVVAAVGSIGLLGTACSSNDDSAANSSTPAAASSENGGTGASDQNGAGSSKPTAIKTDTELTTADGQQVTISNEAIAESYGTRGGPDGYLGKPLGPVVKLKTGGEFITFENGSLYQNPKSGEVYAVHGKIGDEWGTLNHEEGRLGYPTSEESQADGGLKQTYDNGAITFVDGKVTVTPAG
;
A
#
# COMPACT_ATOMS: atom_id res chain seq x y z
N MET A 1 44.55 4.87 17.53
CA MET A 1 43.44 4.06 18.07
C MET A 1 42.73 3.39 16.91
N ASN A 2 42.82 2.06 16.81
CA ASN A 2 41.95 1.22 15.97
C ASN A 2 40.66 0.91 16.75
N VAL A 3 39.50 0.90 16.08
CA VAL A 3 38.47 -0.17 16.02
C VAL A 3 37.35 0.32 15.07
N ASN A 4 37.22 -0.26 13.86
CA ASN A 4 36.32 -1.37 13.44
C ASN A 4 34.86 -0.94 13.18
N ALA A 5 34.07 -1.45 12.23
CA ALA A 5 34.17 -2.24 10.98
C ALA A 5 32.69 -2.63 10.63
N LYS A 6 32.17 -2.60 9.38
CA LYS A 6 31.95 -3.73 8.41
C LYS A 6 30.65 -3.38 7.64
N ARG A 7 30.65 -3.09 6.33
CA ARG A 7 30.57 -3.98 5.12
C ARG A 7 29.31 -4.85 5.01
N ALA A 8 28.55 -4.69 3.92
CA ALA A 8 28.13 -5.79 3.04
C ALA A 8 27.52 -5.26 1.73
N ALA A 9 28.28 -5.38 0.62
CA ALA A 9 27.71 -5.45 -0.72
C ALA A 9 27.34 -6.91 -0.98
N ILE A 10 26.14 -7.19 -1.49
CA ILE A 10 25.73 -8.54 -1.89
C ILE A 10 25.56 -8.56 -3.41
N VAL A 11 26.47 -9.27 -4.06
CA VAL A 11 26.35 -9.79 -5.42
C VAL A 11 25.67 -11.14 -5.30
N VAL A 12 24.51 -11.35 -5.93
CA VAL A 12 23.93 -12.71 -6.06
C VAL A 12 24.08 -13.16 -7.51
N ALA A 13 24.87 -14.21 -7.66
CA ALA A 13 25.08 -14.96 -8.88
C ALA A 13 23.85 -15.83 -9.22
N ALA A 14 23.54 -15.91 -10.51
CA ALA A 14 22.54 -16.82 -11.05
C ALA A 14 22.95 -18.29 -10.86
N VAL A 15 22.00 -19.15 -10.49
CA VAL A 15 22.11 -20.61 -10.65
C VAL A 15 20.82 -21.11 -11.25
N GLY A 16 20.89 -21.56 -12.50
CA GLY A 16 19.83 -22.34 -13.14
C GLY A 16 19.94 -23.81 -12.77
N SER A 17 18.80 -24.49 -12.69
CA SER A 17 18.72 -25.95 -12.72
C SER A 17 17.50 -26.37 -13.52
N ILE A 18 17.76 -27.10 -14.61
CA ILE A 18 16.81 -27.88 -15.39
C ILE A 18 16.37 -29.09 -14.55
N GLY A 19 15.07 -29.35 -14.47
CA GLY A 19 14.50 -30.57 -13.89
C GLY A 19 13.29 -31.03 -14.69
N LEU A 20 13.43 -32.18 -15.35
CA LEU A 20 12.51 -32.79 -16.32
C LEU A 20 11.47 -33.71 -15.61
N LEU A 21 10.21 -33.64 -16.09
CA LEU A 21 9.15 -34.65 -16.20
C LEU A 21 8.89 -35.67 -15.06
N GLY A 22 7.63 -35.72 -14.61
CA GLY A 22 7.02 -36.88 -13.96
C GLY A 22 5.52 -36.69 -13.72
N THR A 23 4.67 -37.14 -14.65
CA THR A 23 3.22 -37.32 -14.46
C THR A 23 2.92 -38.59 -13.68
N ALA A 24 2.13 -38.49 -12.60
CA ALA A 24 1.32 -39.60 -12.10
C ALA A 24 0.10 -39.05 -11.35
N CYS A 25 -1.07 -39.25 -11.95
CA CYS A 25 -2.37 -39.17 -11.28
C CYS A 25 -2.60 -40.45 -10.45
N SER A 26 -3.26 -40.37 -9.28
CA SER A 26 -4.38 -41.25 -8.88
C SER A 26 -4.82 -41.04 -7.42
N SER A 27 -6.11 -40.69 -7.31
CA SER A 27 -7.12 -41.18 -6.37
C SER A 27 -7.07 -40.78 -4.88
N ASN A 28 -8.10 -40.03 -4.51
CA ASN A 28 -8.64 -39.85 -3.16
C ASN A 28 -9.30 -41.14 -2.66
N ASP A 29 -9.10 -41.48 -1.38
CA ASP A 29 -10.01 -42.31 -0.60
C ASP A 29 -10.08 -41.79 0.86
N ASP A 30 -11.28 -41.32 1.17
CA ASP A 30 -12.08 -41.41 2.39
C ASP A 30 -11.61 -41.05 3.83
N SER A 31 -12.50 -40.20 4.40
CA SER A 31 -13.15 -40.34 5.71
C SER A 31 -12.40 -39.97 7.00
N ALA A 32 -12.61 -38.72 7.36
CA ALA A 32 -13.05 -38.22 8.67
C ALA A 32 -13.00 -39.19 9.87
N ALA A 33 -12.14 -38.85 10.85
CA ALA A 33 -12.52 -38.85 12.26
C ALA A 33 -11.48 -38.09 13.11
N ASN A 34 -11.92 -36.99 13.71
CA ASN A 34 -11.96 -36.79 15.16
C ASN A 34 -11.49 -35.40 15.61
N SER A 35 -12.41 -34.82 16.37
CA SER A 35 -12.40 -33.62 17.17
C SER A 35 -11.27 -33.49 18.20
N SER A 36 -11.09 -32.24 18.61
CA SER A 36 -10.64 -31.75 19.92
C SER A 36 -9.16 -31.33 20.03
N THR A 37 -8.97 -30.00 19.97
CA THR A 37 -7.95 -29.21 20.68
C THR A 37 -7.78 -29.64 22.15
N PRO A 38 -6.64 -29.39 22.85
CA PRO A 38 -5.83 -28.17 22.73
C PRO A 38 -4.30 -28.29 22.97
N ALA A 39 -3.67 -27.13 22.82
CA ALA A 39 -2.54 -26.62 23.59
C ALA A 39 -1.09 -26.89 23.13
N ALA A 40 -0.36 -25.78 23.20
CA ALA A 40 1.03 -25.62 23.55
C ALA A 40 2.07 -25.50 22.42
N ALA A 41 2.96 -24.56 22.69
CA ALA A 41 4.30 -24.39 22.16
C ALA A 41 4.44 -23.77 20.76
N SER A 42 4.80 -22.48 20.79
CA SER A 42 6.01 -21.93 20.20
C SER A 42 6.63 -22.72 19.04
N SER A 43 6.64 -22.13 17.84
CA SER A 43 7.60 -22.50 16.81
C SER A 43 8.06 -21.25 16.08
N GLU A 44 9.37 -21.01 16.19
CA GLU A 44 10.15 -20.38 15.14
C GLU A 44 9.95 -21.14 13.82
N ASN A 45 9.84 -20.43 12.71
CA ASN A 45 10.46 -20.73 11.42
C ASN A 45 10.25 -19.49 10.53
N GLY A 46 11.25 -18.94 9.84
CA GLY A 46 12.30 -19.65 9.15
C GLY A 46 11.79 -20.11 7.78
N GLY A 47 11.84 -19.20 6.81
CA GLY A 47 12.24 -19.52 5.44
C GLY A 47 11.19 -20.01 4.42
N THR A 48 11.15 -19.23 3.33
CA THR A 48 11.17 -19.66 1.91
C THR A 48 9.88 -20.14 1.24
N GLY A 49 9.62 -19.58 0.05
CA GLY A 49 8.78 -20.21 -0.98
C GLY A 49 7.75 -19.29 -1.62
N ALA A 50 8.15 -18.20 -2.28
CA ALA A 50 7.26 -17.51 -3.21
C ALA A 50 7.34 -18.19 -4.58
N SER A 51 6.41 -19.10 -4.84
CA SER A 51 6.07 -19.60 -6.17
C SER A 51 4.61 -19.20 -6.45
N ASP A 52 4.43 -18.48 -7.55
CA ASP A 52 3.23 -18.20 -8.36
C ASP A 52 1.86 -18.59 -7.80
N GLN A 53 0.87 -17.67 -7.87
CA GLN A 53 -0.40 -17.90 -8.60
C GLN A 53 -1.13 -16.57 -8.91
N ASN A 54 -1.48 -16.42 -10.19
CA ASN A 54 -2.38 -15.43 -10.77
C ASN A 54 -3.84 -15.79 -10.42
N GLY A 55 -4.66 -14.81 -10.03
CA GLY A 55 -6.10 -15.01 -9.79
C GLY A 55 -6.80 -13.76 -9.25
N ALA A 56 -7.50 -13.04 -10.13
CA ALA A 56 -8.28 -11.85 -9.82
C ALA A 56 -9.48 -12.14 -8.91
N GLY A 57 -9.72 -11.24 -7.94
CA GLY A 57 -11.00 -11.13 -7.23
C GLY A 57 -10.83 -11.08 -5.71
N SER A 58 -10.84 -9.85 -5.18
CA SER A 58 -10.78 -9.50 -3.74
C SER A 58 -9.42 -9.72 -3.10
N SER A 59 -8.49 -8.77 -3.30
CA SER A 59 -7.18 -8.79 -2.66
C SER A 59 -7.36 -8.74 -1.14
N LYS A 60 -7.05 -9.88 -0.50
CA LYS A 60 -6.81 -9.99 0.93
C LYS A 60 -5.87 -8.84 1.37
N PRO A 61 -6.07 -8.22 2.54
CA PRO A 61 -5.14 -7.23 3.06
C PRO A 61 -3.71 -7.76 3.01
N THR A 62 -2.83 -7.03 2.33
CA THR A 62 -1.41 -7.35 2.31
C THR A 62 -0.83 -6.79 3.59
N ALA A 63 -0.19 -7.62 4.41
CA ALA A 63 0.45 -7.15 5.64
C ALA A 63 1.71 -6.35 5.26
N ILE A 64 1.57 -5.05 5.05
CA ILE A 64 2.68 -4.13 4.84
C ILE A 64 3.00 -3.46 6.17
N LYS A 65 4.26 -3.55 6.59
CA LYS A 65 4.80 -2.93 7.80
C LYS A 65 5.90 -1.95 7.46
N THR A 66 6.31 -1.14 8.42
CA THR A 66 7.35 -0.13 8.24
C THR A 66 8.72 -0.68 7.88
N ASP A 67 8.99 -1.98 8.02
CA ASP A 67 10.27 -2.60 7.65
C ASP A 67 10.16 -3.42 6.34
N THR A 68 9.00 -3.35 5.66
CA THR A 68 8.78 -4.07 4.41
C THR A 68 9.48 -3.31 3.29
N GLU A 69 10.47 -3.95 2.67
CA GLU A 69 11.14 -3.44 1.48
C GLU A 69 10.24 -3.62 0.26
N LEU A 70 9.85 -2.51 -0.36
CA LEU A 70 8.98 -2.47 -1.52
C LEU A 70 9.78 -2.01 -2.73
N THR A 71 9.52 -2.63 -3.88
CA THR A 71 10.10 -2.20 -5.15
C THR A 71 9.26 -1.08 -5.76
N THR A 72 9.90 0.04 -6.05
CA THR A 72 9.31 1.16 -6.81
C THR A 72 9.13 0.79 -8.28
N ALA A 73 8.40 1.63 -9.01
CA ALA A 73 8.20 1.46 -10.46
C ALA A 73 9.51 1.43 -11.26
N ASP A 74 10.55 2.16 -10.82
CA ASP A 74 11.88 2.20 -11.44
C ASP A 74 12.85 1.12 -10.91
N GLY A 75 12.37 0.19 -10.08
CA GLY A 75 13.16 -0.93 -9.56
C GLY A 75 14.01 -0.59 -8.34
N GLN A 76 13.89 0.62 -7.77
CA GLN A 76 14.52 0.95 -6.50
C GLN A 76 13.79 0.28 -5.34
N GLN A 77 14.50 0.07 -4.25
CA GLN A 77 13.91 -0.44 -3.03
C GLN A 77 13.63 0.71 -2.07
N VAL A 78 12.40 0.78 -1.56
CA VAL A 78 11.93 1.81 -0.63
C VAL A 78 11.19 1.18 0.53
N THR A 79 11.16 1.91 1.63
CA THR A 79 10.49 1.52 2.86
C THR A 79 9.44 2.58 3.21
N ILE A 80 8.24 2.15 3.61
CA ILE A 80 7.20 3.06 4.08
C ILE A 80 7.42 3.29 5.58
N SER A 81 8.17 4.32 5.94
CA SER A 81 8.63 4.58 7.31
C SER A 81 7.54 5.05 8.29
N ASN A 82 6.30 5.21 7.84
CA ASN A 82 5.16 5.62 8.67
C ASN A 82 4.19 4.44 8.80
N GLU A 83 3.89 4.04 10.04
CA GLU A 83 3.07 2.87 10.34
C GLU A 83 1.64 2.99 9.81
N ALA A 84 0.98 4.14 10.02
CA ALA A 84 -0.38 4.36 9.54
C ALA A 84 -0.45 4.34 8.00
N ILE A 85 0.56 4.87 7.32
CA ILE A 85 0.64 4.83 5.85
C ILE A 85 0.89 3.39 5.37
N ALA A 86 1.79 2.65 6.03
CA ALA A 86 2.08 1.27 5.68
C ALA A 86 0.83 0.38 5.84
N GLU A 87 0.12 0.50 6.96
CA GLU A 87 -1.13 -0.22 7.21
C GLU A 87 -2.20 0.15 6.19
N SER A 88 -2.43 1.45 5.94
CA SER A 88 -3.42 1.92 4.96
C SER A 88 -3.11 1.39 3.56
N TYR A 89 -1.85 1.43 3.13
CA TYR A 89 -1.44 0.87 1.84
C TYR A 89 -1.68 -0.65 1.76
N GLY A 90 -1.38 -1.39 2.83
CA GLY A 90 -1.64 -2.83 2.92
C GLY A 90 -3.13 -3.19 2.83
N THR A 91 -4.00 -2.44 3.52
CA THR A 91 -5.46 -2.62 3.44
C THR A 91 -6.03 -2.37 2.03
N ARG A 92 -5.30 -1.61 1.21
CA ARG A 92 -5.67 -1.28 -0.18
C ARG A 92 -5.09 -2.25 -1.21
N GLY A 93 -4.50 -3.35 -0.75
CA GLY A 93 -3.91 -4.39 -1.61
C GLY A 93 -2.40 -4.20 -1.88
N GLY A 94 -1.77 -3.17 -1.32
CA GLY A 94 -0.34 -2.92 -1.53
C GLY A 94 0.01 -2.73 -3.02
N PRO A 95 1.15 -3.28 -3.49
CA PRO A 95 1.61 -3.12 -4.88
C PRO A 95 0.65 -3.64 -5.95
N ASP A 96 -0.21 -4.58 -5.61
CA ASP A 96 -1.22 -5.15 -6.51
C ASP A 96 -2.58 -4.43 -6.39
N GLY A 97 -2.66 -3.46 -5.47
CA GLY A 97 -3.81 -2.60 -5.25
C GLY A 97 -3.94 -1.49 -6.29
N TYR A 98 -5.05 -0.74 -6.18
CA TYR A 98 -5.36 0.32 -7.15
C TYR A 98 -4.37 1.49 -7.15
N LEU A 99 -3.65 1.71 -6.04
CA LEU A 99 -2.60 2.74 -5.96
C LEU A 99 -1.35 2.37 -6.76
N GLY A 100 -1.10 1.07 -6.97
CA GLY A 100 0.10 0.56 -7.60
C GLY A 100 1.34 0.68 -6.71
N LYS A 101 2.52 0.56 -7.32
CA LYS A 101 3.82 0.58 -6.63
C LYS A 101 4.15 1.99 -6.11
N PRO A 102 4.95 2.11 -5.03
CA PRO A 102 5.45 3.40 -4.59
C PRO A 102 6.39 4.01 -5.64
N LEU A 103 6.41 5.34 -5.74
CA LEU A 103 7.35 6.07 -6.60
C LEU A 103 8.51 6.69 -5.82
N GLY A 104 8.52 6.54 -4.49
CA GLY A 104 9.55 7.08 -3.62
C GLY A 104 9.28 6.81 -2.15
N PRO A 105 10.10 7.36 -1.25
CA PRO A 105 9.91 7.23 0.19
C PRO A 105 8.75 8.10 0.70
N VAL A 106 8.37 7.88 1.96
CA VAL A 106 7.49 8.80 2.70
C VAL A 106 8.21 10.14 2.88
N VAL A 107 7.49 11.24 2.65
CA VAL A 107 7.97 12.61 2.77
C VAL A 107 7.20 13.34 3.86
N LYS A 108 7.93 14.01 4.75
CA LYS A 108 7.34 14.89 5.76
C LYS A 108 7.03 16.27 5.19
N LEU A 109 5.80 16.71 5.35
CA LEU A 109 5.29 17.98 4.84
C LEU A 109 5.51 19.09 5.87
N LYS A 110 5.74 20.32 5.39
CA LYS A 110 5.96 21.49 6.26
C LYS A 110 4.75 21.80 7.15
N THR A 111 3.57 21.45 6.66
CA THR A 111 2.28 21.63 7.36
C THR A 111 1.99 20.53 8.39
N GLY A 112 2.92 19.57 8.57
CA GLY A 112 2.96 18.64 9.71
C GLY A 112 2.67 17.18 9.37
N GLY A 113 1.91 16.92 8.30
CA GLY A 113 1.58 15.58 7.84
C GLY A 113 2.72 14.89 7.10
N GLU A 114 2.46 13.67 6.65
CA GLU A 114 3.37 12.88 5.83
C GLU A 114 2.62 12.36 4.62
N PHE A 115 3.31 12.21 3.49
CA PHE A 115 2.71 11.63 2.30
C PHE A 115 3.68 10.73 1.57
N ILE A 116 3.12 9.88 0.72
CA ILE A 116 3.87 9.06 -0.23
C ILE A 116 3.11 9.03 -1.54
N THR A 117 3.86 9.03 -2.64
CA THR A 117 3.30 8.95 -4.01
C THR A 117 3.44 7.54 -4.55
N PHE A 118 2.41 7.08 -5.25
CA PHE A 118 2.31 5.81 -5.96
C PHE A 118 2.00 6.07 -7.44
N GLU A 119 2.02 5.01 -8.25
CA GLU A 119 1.75 5.08 -9.69
C GLU A 119 0.42 5.75 -10.03
N ASN A 120 -0.63 5.51 -9.24
CA ASN A 120 -2.00 5.95 -9.57
C ASN A 120 -2.61 6.90 -8.52
N GLY A 121 -1.81 7.44 -7.59
CA GLY A 121 -2.30 8.32 -6.54
C GLY A 121 -1.30 8.49 -5.40
N SER A 122 -1.76 9.08 -4.30
CA SER A 122 -0.93 9.33 -3.12
C SER A 122 -1.71 9.01 -1.85
N LEU A 123 -1.00 8.64 -0.79
CA LEU A 123 -1.56 8.57 0.56
C LEU A 123 -1.05 9.77 1.36
N TYR A 124 -1.96 10.50 2.01
CA TYR A 124 -1.65 11.61 2.89
C TYR A 124 -2.13 11.32 4.31
N GLN A 125 -1.23 11.43 5.29
CA GLN A 125 -1.59 11.47 6.70
C GLN A 125 -2.02 12.89 7.08
N ASN A 126 -3.26 13.04 7.53
CA ASN A 126 -3.74 14.30 8.09
C ASN A 126 -3.14 14.47 9.50
N PRO A 127 -2.33 15.51 9.77
CA PRO A 127 -1.65 15.66 11.05
C PRO A 127 -2.60 15.98 12.22
N LYS A 128 -3.84 16.43 11.95
CA LYS A 128 -4.83 16.74 12.99
C LYS A 128 -5.50 15.49 13.54
N SER A 129 -5.85 14.53 12.68
CA SER A 129 -6.52 13.28 13.09
C SER A 129 -5.56 12.09 13.19
N GLY A 130 -4.41 12.14 12.50
CA GLY A 130 -3.49 11.02 12.34
C GLY A 130 -3.92 9.99 11.28
N GLU A 131 -5.09 10.18 10.66
CA GLU A 131 -5.65 9.27 9.67
C GLU A 131 -5.02 9.46 8.29
N VAL A 132 -5.05 8.40 7.49
CA VAL A 132 -4.41 8.34 6.16
C VAL A 132 -5.47 8.20 5.08
N TYR A 133 -5.49 9.16 4.17
CA TYR A 133 -6.46 9.23 3.08
C TYR A 133 -5.80 9.12 1.71
N ALA A 134 -6.43 8.37 0.81
CA ALA A 134 -6.01 8.30 -0.58
C ALA A 134 -6.49 9.52 -1.37
N VAL A 135 -5.62 10.06 -2.21
CA VAL A 135 -5.92 11.13 -3.15
C VAL A 135 -5.46 10.70 -4.53
N HIS A 136 -6.39 10.64 -5.48
CA HIS A 136 -6.14 10.13 -6.83
C HIS A 136 -7.14 10.73 -7.83
N GLY A 137 -6.94 10.42 -9.12
CA GLY A 137 -7.88 10.75 -10.18
C GLY A 137 -8.19 12.24 -10.31
N LYS A 138 -9.39 12.55 -10.81
CA LYS A 138 -9.77 13.94 -11.15
C LYS A 138 -9.91 14.86 -9.94
N ILE A 139 -10.30 14.31 -8.80
CA ILE A 139 -10.36 15.06 -7.54
C ILE A 139 -8.95 15.41 -7.06
N GLY A 140 -8.03 14.44 -7.09
CA GLY A 140 -6.63 14.67 -6.76
C GLY A 140 -5.92 15.64 -7.71
N ASP A 141 -6.17 15.53 -9.02
CA ASP A 141 -5.68 16.46 -10.04
C ASP A 141 -6.05 17.90 -9.68
N GLU A 142 -7.34 18.16 -9.40
CA GLU A 142 -7.82 19.50 -9.02
C GLU A 142 -7.20 19.98 -7.72
N TRP A 143 -7.18 19.15 -6.67
CA TRP A 143 -6.57 19.52 -5.39
C TRP A 143 -5.10 19.91 -5.54
N GLY A 144 -4.36 19.27 -6.47
CA GLY A 144 -3.00 19.66 -6.80
C GLY A 144 -2.91 21.06 -7.42
N THR A 145 -3.84 21.45 -8.29
CA THR A 145 -3.90 22.83 -8.81
C THR A 145 -4.18 23.87 -7.72
N LEU A 146 -4.77 23.44 -6.60
CA LEU A 146 -5.08 24.28 -5.45
C LEU A 146 -3.95 24.35 -4.42
N ASN A 147 -2.74 23.91 -4.79
CA ASN A 147 -1.54 23.86 -3.94
C ASN A 147 -1.61 22.82 -2.81
N HIS A 148 -2.33 21.71 -3.04
CA HIS A 148 -2.39 20.57 -2.13
C HIS A 148 -2.74 20.96 -0.68
N GLU A 149 -2.04 20.39 0.31
CA GLU A 149 -2.26 20.63 1.74
C GLU A 149 -1.80 22.01 2.20
N GLU A 150 -0.93 22.67 1.44
CA GLU A 150 -0.54 24.08 1.62
C GLU A 150 -1.62 25.02 1.06
N GLY A 151 -2.60 24.48 0.34
CA GLY A 151 -3.70 25.18 -0.30
C GLY A 151 -4.86 25.53 0.62
N ARG A 152 -5.83 26.26 0.05
CA ARG A 152 -7.03 26.72 0.78
C ARG A 152 -7.89 25.58 1.35
N LEU A 153 -7.81 24.38 0.78
CA LEU A 153 -8.60 23.23 1.25
C LEU A 153 -7.94 22.47 2.40
N GLY A 154 -6.61 22.53 2.54
CA GLY A 154 -5.87 21.77 3.53
C GLY A 154 -5.80 20.27 3.21
N TYR A 155 -5.66 19.44 4.25
CA TYR A 155 -5.52 17.99 4.13
C TYR A 155 -6.84 17.30 3.79
N PRO A 156 -6.83 16.14 3.11
CA PRO A 156 -8.01 15.29 3.01
C PRO A 156 -8.49 14.83 4.39
N THR A 157 -9.81 14.65 4.50
CA THR A 157 -10.52 14.20 5.71
C THR A 157 -11.48 13.04 5.43
N SER A 158 -11.51 12.56 4.18
CA SER A 158 -12.25 11.37 3.79
C SER A 158 -11.55 10.67 2.65
N GLU A 159 -11.94 9.41 2.42
CA GLU A 159 -11.76 8.77 1.13
C GLU A 159 -12.62 9.45 0.05
N GLU A 160 -12.29 9.16 -1.21
CA GLU A 160 -13.24 9.42 -2.28
C GLU A 160 -14.50 8.54 -2.08
N SER A 161 -15.66 9.17 -2.15
CA SER A 161 -16.95 8.54 -1.92
C SER A 161 -17.94 8.93 -3.00
N GLN A 162 -18.98 8.12 -3.18
CA GLN A 162 -20.00 8.39 -4.19
C GLN A 162 -20.82 9.64 -3.82
N ALA A 163 -21.03 10.50 -4.81
CA ALA A 163 -21.95 11.63 -4.77
C ALA A 163 -23.01 11.47 -5.87
N ASP A 164 -24.08 12.27 -5.84
CA ASP A 164 -25.14 12.24 -6.85
C ASP A 164 -24.56 12.41 -8.26
N GLY A 165 -24.46 11.30 -9.02
CA GLY A 165 -23.89 11.28 -10.37
C GLY A 165 -22.36 11.39 -10.44
N GLY A 166 -21.63 11.15 -9.36
CA GLY A 166 -20.18 11.32 -9.37
C GLY A 166 -19.45 10.93 -8.09
N LEU A 167 -18.35 11.63 -7.83
CA LEU A 167 -17.42 11.38 -6.74
C LEU A 167 -17.26 12.64 -5.88
N LYS A 168 -16.94 12.46 -4.60
CA LYS A 168 -16.65 13.53 -3.66
C LYS A 168 -15.56 13.11 -2.69
N GLN A 169 -14.69 14.05 -2.38
CA GLN A 169 -13.76 13.95 -1.26
C GLN A 169 -13.84 15.22 -0.40
N THR A 170 -13.77 15.06 0.91
CA THR A 170 -13.70 16.18 1.85
C THR A 170 -12.27 16.46 2.28
N TYR A 171 -12.04 17.74 2.58
CA TYR A 171 -10.78 18.29 3.05
C TYR A 171 -11.04 19.14 4.30
N ASP A 172 -9.99 19.52 5.01
CA ASP A 172 -10.07 20.33 6.24
C ASP A 172 -11.03 21.52 6.12
N ASN A 173 -10.94 22.25 5.00
CA ASN A 173 -11.67 23.51 4.78
C ASN A 173 -12.59 23.44 3.55
N GLY A 174 -13.11 22.27 3.21
CA GLY A 174 -14.07 22.15 2.11
C GLY A 174 -14.21 20.75 1.52
N ALA A 175 -14.65 20.70 0.27
CA ALA A 175 -14.80 19.48 -0.50
C ALA A 175 -14.56 19.74 -1.98
N ILE A 176 -14.18 18.70 -2.70
CA ILE A 176 -14.17 18.67 -4.16
C ILE A 176 -15.15 17.59 -4.60
N THR A 177 -15.99 17.92 -5.58
CA THR A 177 -16.85 16.95 -6.26
C THR A 177 -16.47 16.84 -7.74
N PHE A 178 -16.60 15.64 -8.30
CA PHE A 178 -16.50 15.38 -9.72
C PHE A 178 -17.79 14.70 -10.18
N VAL A 179 -18.70 15.46 -10.78
CA VAL A 179 -20.05 15.02 -11.18
C VAL A 179 -20.24 15.35 -12.66
N ASP A 180 -20.72 14.39 -13.45
CA ASP A 180 -20.96 14.55 -14.89
C ASP A 180 -19.78 15.17 -15.68
N GLY A 181 -18.55 14.78 -15.33
CA GLY A 181 -17.34 15.30 -15.97
C GLY A 181 -16.89 16.68 -15.49
N LYS A 182 -17.57 17.26 -14.50
CA LYS A 182 -17.28 18.60 -13.97
C LYS A 182 -16.73 18.53 -12.56
N VAL A 183 -15.59 19.17 -12.34
CA VAL A 183 -15.02 19.39 -11.01
C VAL A 183 -15.63 20.64 -10.37
N THR A 184 -16.02 20.56 -9.10
CA THR A 184 -16.51 21.70 -8.32
C THR A 184 -15.83 21.73 -6.95
N VAL A 185 -15.29 22.88 -6.58
CA VAL A 185 -14.65 23.13 -5.27
C VAL A 185 -15.64 23.87 -4.38
N THR A 186 -15.93 23.30 -3.21
CA THR A 186 -16.86 23.87 -2.21
C THR A 186 -16.09 24.17 -0.92
N PRO A 187 -15.90 25.45 -0.54
CA PRO A 187 -15.30 25.79 0.75
C PRO A 187 -16.16 25.35 1.94
N ALA A 188 -15.55 25.11 3.09
CA ALA A 188 -16.26 25.05 4.36
C ALA A 188 -16.80 26.45 4.71
N GLY A 189 -18.05 26.51 5.17
CA GLY A 189 -18.74 27.76 5.52
C GLY A 189 -18.29 28.37 6.84
#